data_AF-A0A954AY28-F1
#
_entry.id   AF-A0A954AY28-F1
#
_cell.length_a   1.000
_cell.length_b   1.000
_cell.length_c   1.000
_cell.angle_alpha   90.00
_cell.angle_beta   90.00
_cell.angle_gamma   90.00
#
_symmetry.space_group_name_H-M   'P 1'
#
loop_
_entity.id
_entity.type
_entity.pdbx_description
1 polymer ?
#
loop_
_entity_poly.entity_id
_entity_poly.type
_entity_poly.pdbx_seq_one_letter_code
_entity_poly.pdbx_strand_id
1 'polypeptide(L)'
;MHPTMIHQWKKAPFDGAADVFERGGKKPAAQVDDEALRSLHAKIGELAVAHEFFAKAQAVDRRARRRMIERDHPALSVGIQCRLLPISRSSFYHGPAGKTELNLDPMRLNIRQFLDTPFYGVRQMTLHLQNEGHAVNRQLLRRLMRLMRLMPIYQKPNISKPRKGHKTYGYQLCELRVVRPVRVWCADITYLPMRRGFLDLVAIMDWFTRKVLA
;
A
#
# COMPACT_ATOMS: atom_id res chain seq x y z
N MET A 1 8.33 -14.31 43.63
CA MET A 1 8.98 -13.53 44.73
C MET A 1 10.47 -13.45 44.43
N HIS A 2 10.99 -12.27 44.09
CA HIS A 2 12.40 -12.11 43.72
C HIS A 2 13.29 -12.05 44.98
N PRO A 3 14.48 -12.67 45.03
CA PRO A 3 15.36 -12.70 46.20
C PRO A 3 15.68 -11.31 46.79
N THR A 4 15.78 -10.30 45.92
CA THR A 4 16.02 -8.91 46.31
C THR A 4 14.88 -8.31 47.14
N MET A 5 13.63 -8.70 46.88
CA MET A 5 12.49 -8.24 47.67
C MET A 5 12.51 -8.84 49.08
N ILE A 6 12.90 -10.11 49.22
CA ILE A 6 13.02 -10.77 50.52
C ILE A 6 14.13 -10.13 51.36
N HIS A 7 15.25 -9.77 50.72
CA HIS A 7 16.33 -9.06 51.39
C HIS A 7 15.90 -7.67 51.85
N GLN A 8 15.20 -6.91 51.00
CA GLN A 8 14.65 -5.60 51.34
C GLN A 8 13.61 -5.69 52.48
N TRP A 9 12.75 -6.70 52.46
CA TRP A 9 11.72 -6.91 53.49
C TRP A 9 12.29 -7.39 54.82
N LYS A 10 13.42 -8.11 54.81
CA LYS A 10 14.16 -8.40 56.04
C LYS A 10 14.86 -7.16 56.57
N LYS A 11 15.41 -6.32 55.70
CA LYS A 11 16.17 -5.13 56.11
C LYS A 11 15.28 -4.00 56.64
N ALA A 12 14.11 -3.79 56.02
CA ALA A 12 13.16 -2.74 56.39
C ALA A 12 12.75 -2.70 57.88
N PRO A 13 12.43 -3.82 58.55
CA PRO A 13 12.15 -3.81 59.98
C PRO A 13 13.39 -3.59 60.84
N PHE A 14 14.60 -3.98 60.42
CA PHE A 14 15.81 -3.68 61.20
C PHE A 14 16.18 -2.20 61.15
N ASP A 15 16.01 -1.55 60.00
CA ASP A 15 16.26 -0.12 59.85
C ASP A 15 15.14 0.76 60.45
N GLY A 16 13.90 0.23 60.54
CA GLY A 16 12.72 0.99 60.99
C GLY A 16 12.17 0.62 62.36
N ALA A 17 12.64 -0.45 63.02
CA ALA A 17 12.06 -0.93 64.28
C ALA A 17 12.22 0.05 65.44
N ALA A 18 13.31 0.82 65.47
CA ALA A 18 13.53 1.83 66.52
C ALA A 18 12.40 2.88 66.54
N ASP A 19 11.91 3.28 65.37
CA ASP A 19 10.85 4.29 65.22
C ASP A 19 9.44 3.76 65.55
N VAL A 20 9.24 2.44 65.56
CA VAL A 20 7.91 1.82 65.83
C VAL A 20 7.59 1.79 67.32
N PHE A 21 8.62 1.74 68.18
CA PHE A 21 8.46 1.68 69.64
C PHE A 21 8.49 3.05 70.31
N GLU A 22 8.89 4.11 69.61
CA GLU A 22 8.68 5.50 70.05
C GLU A 22 7.20 5.91 69.86
N ARG A 23 6.36 5.51 70.83
CA ARG A 23 4.99 6.01 70.94
C ARG A 23 4.99 7.53 71.13
N GLY A 24 4.69 8.27 70.06
CA GLY A 24 4.19 9.65 70.16
C GLY A 24 4.80 10.69 69.22
N GLY A 25 5.85 10.36 68.46
CA GLY A 25 6.40 11.28 67.46
C GLY A 25 5.72 11.11 66.12
N LYS A 26 4.77 12.00 65.75
CA LYS A 26 4.48 12.20 64.32
C LYS A 26 5.79 12.59 63.64
N LYS A 27 6.35 11.72 62.78
CA LYS A 27 7.38 12.16 61.83
C LYS A 27 6.84 13.41 61.12
N PRO A 28 7.59 14.51 61.01
CA PRO A 28 7.19 15.58 60.10
C PRO A 28 7.01 14.94 58.73
N ALA A 29 5.86 15.18 58.10
CA ALA A 29 5.63 14.74 56.73
C ALA A 29 6.88 15.14 55.94
N ALA A 30 7.55 14.16 55.34
CA ALA A 30 8.77 14.40 54.57
C ALA A 30 8.50 15.62 53.69
N GLN A 31 9.28 16.70 53.88
CA GLN A 31 9.19 17.89 53.06
C GLN A 31 9.41 17.41 51.62
N VAL A 32 8.32 17.21 50.90
CA VAL A 32 8.37 16.88 49.49
C VAL A 32 8.87 18.15 48.85
N ASP A 33 10.11 18.10 48.38
CA ASP A 33 10.72 19.19 47.64
C ASP A 33 9.75 19.66 46.55
N ASP A 34 9.26 20.90 46.67
CA ASP A 34 8.27 21.48 45.75
C ASP A 34 8.77 21.46 44.29
N GLU A 35 10.10 21.51 44.11
CA GLU A 35 10.76 21.35 42.81
C GLU A 35 10.54 19.94 42.25
N ALA A 36 10.71 18.90 43.08
CA ALA A 36 10.48 17.51 42.71
C ALA A 36 8.99 17.24 42.43
N LEU A 37 8.09 17.84 43.21
CA LEU A 37 6.64 17.73 43.00
C LEU A 37 6.21 18.36 41.67
N ARG A 38 6.75 19.54 41.33
CA ARG A 38 6.51 20.20 40.03
C ARG A 38 7.06 19.40 38.86
N SER A 39 8.26 18.83 39.01
CA SER A 39 8.87 17.95 38.00
C SER A 39 8.01 16.70 37.76
N LEU A 40 7.50 16.09 38.82
CA LEU A 40 6.63 14.93 38.73
C LEU A 40 5.29 15.27 38.05
N HIS A 41 4.67 16.39 38.42
CA HIS A 41 3.43 16.86 37.78
C HIS A 41 3.63 17.22 36.29
N ALA A 42 4.76 17.83 35.93
CA ALA A 42 5.13 18.08 34.54
C ALA A 42 5.28 16.77 33.76
N LYS A 43 5.93 15.76 34.36
CA LYS A 43 6.08 14.41 33.78
C LYS A 43 4.72 13.73 33.57
N ILE A 44 3.81 13.86 34.53
CA ILE A 44 2.45 13.31 34.43
C ILE A 44 1.69 13.99 33.29
N GLY A 45 1.78 15.32 33.15
CA GLY A 45 1.18 16.06 32.04
C GLY A 45 1.72 15.63 30.68
N GLU A 46 3.05 15.50 30.55
CA GLU A 46 3.71 15.04 29.33
C GLU A 46 3.25 13.62 28.93
N LEU A 47 3.18 12.71 29.91
CA LEU A 47 2.76 11.33 29.70
C LEU A 47 1.26 11.20 29.38
N ALA A 48 0.40 12.02 29.99
CA ALA A 48 -1.03 12.05 29.71
C ALA A 48 -1.32 12.46 28.26
N VAL A 49 -0.64 13.51 27.79
CA VAL A 49 -0.72 13.98 26.40
C VAL A 49 -0.22 12.90 25.42
N ALA A 50 0.90 12.24 25.74
CA ALA A 50 1.42 11.14 24.92
C ALA A 50 0.46 9.94 24.85
N HIS A 51 -0.17 9.58 25.97
CA HIS A 51 -1.11 8.47 26.05
C HIS A 51 -2.39 8.75 25.24
N GLU A 52 -2.92 9.97 25.28
CA GLU A 52 -4.10 10.35 24.47
C GLU A 52 -3.81 10.23 22.96
N PHE A 53 -2.62 10.67 22.54
CA PHE A 53 -2.19 10.56 21.14
C PHE A 53 -2.02 9.10 20.71
N PHE A 54 -1.44 8.27 21.59
CA PHE A 54 -1.21 6.84 21.33
C PHE A 54 -2.52 6.03 21.28
N ALA A 55 -3.47 6.30 22.18
CA ALA A 55 -4.78 5.64 22.20
C ALA A 55 -5.56 5.89 20.89
N LYS A 56 -5.51 7.12 20.38
CA LYS A 56 -6.13 7.47 19.08
C LYS A 56 -5.41 6.80 17.89
N ALA A 57 -4.12 6.46 18.01
CA ALA A 57 -3.30 5.91 16.93
C ALA A 57 -3.52 4.41 16.64
N GLN A 58 -3.78 3.61 17.67
CA GLN A 58 -3.85 2.14 17.56
C GLN A 58 -4.98 1.65 16.65
N ALA A 59 -6.06 2.42 16.51
CA ALA A 59 -7.26 2.03 15.78
C ALA A 59 -7.30 2.44 14.29
N VAL A 60 -6.26 3.09 13.75
CA VAL A 60 -6.37 3.77 12.44
C VAL A 60 -5.29 3.40 11.43
N ASP A 61 -5.69 3.37 10.15
CA ASP A 61 -4.80 3.16 9.00
C ASP A 61 -3.69 4.22 8.90
N ARG A 62 -2.56 3.88 8.27
CA ARG A 62 -1.38 4.73 8.13
C ARG A 62 -1.70 6.09 7.48
N ARG A 63 -2.63 6.16 6.52
CA ARG A 63 -3.06 7.44 5.93
C ARG A 63 -3.83 8.33 6.90
N ALA A 64 -4.62 7.72 7.78
CA ALA A 64 -5.37 8.45 8.79
C ALA A 64 -4.44 8.94 9.91
N ARG A 65 -3.48 8.11 10.35
CA ARG A 65 -2.41 8.54 11.27
C ARG A 65 -1.63 9.74 10.72
N ARG A 66 -1.35 9.78 9.41
CA ARG A 66 -0.68 10.94 8.79
C ARG A 66 -1.52 12.24 8.88
N ARG A 67 -2.85 12.14 8.87
CA ARG A 67 -3.75 13.30 9.01
C ARG A 67 -3.87 13.81 10.45
N MET A 68 -3.51 12.99 11.44
CA MET A 68 -3.54 13.35 12.86
C MET A 68 -2.32 14.17 13.29
N ILE A 69 -1.33 14.34 12.42
CA ILE A 69 -0.14 15.14 12.71
C ILE A 69 -0.47 16.62 12.50
N GLU A 70 -0.39 17.39 13.56
CA GLU A 70 -0.63 18.83 13.57
C GLU A 70 0.70 19.58 13.55
N ARG A 71 0.87 20.51 12.60
CA ARG A 71 2.11 21.28 12.46
C ARG A 71 2.31 22.30 13.58
N ASP A 72 1.21 22.85 14.09
CA ASP A 72 1.19 23.99 15.01
C ASP A 72 0.81 23.60 16.45
N HIS A 73 1.07 22.35 16.85
CA HIS A 73 0.71 21.90 18.20
C HIS A 73 1.61 22.61 19.25
N PRO A 74 1.02 23.26 20.28
CA PRO A 74 1.75 24.13 21.22
C PRO A 74 2.73 23.41 22.16
N ALA A 75 2.68 22.08 22.27
CA ALA A 75 3.45 21.29 23.22
C ALA A 75 4.24 20.13 22.59
N LEU A 76 3.83 19.65 21.41
CA LEU A 76 4.43 18.49 20.76
C LEU A 76 5.02 18.86 19.41
N SER A 77 6.34 18.72 19.26
CA SER A 77 6.98 18.84 17.95
C SER A 77 6.52 17.72 17.00
N VAL A 78 6.52 18.01 15.69
CA VAL A 78 6.20 17.02 14.63
C VAL A 78 7.02 15.73 14.77
N GLY A 79 8.26 15.82 15.27
CA GLY A 79 9.11 14.65 15.52
C GLY A 79 8.59 13.74 16.63
N ILE A 80 8.08 14.33 17.72
CA ILE A 80 7.47 13.60 18.84
C ILE A 80 6.14 12.99 18.39
N GLN A 81 5.31 13.75 17.69
CA GLN A 81 4.03 13.26 17.14
C GLN A 81 4.23 12.07 16.19
N CYS A 82 5.25 12.10 15.31
CA CYS A 82 5.58 10.99 14.43
C CYS A 82 6.02 9.73 15.21
N ARG A 83 6.75 9.91 16.32
CA ARG A 83 7.19 8.81 17.20
C ARG A 83 6.02 8.18 17.96
N LEU A 84 5.04 8.99 18.37
CA LEU A 84 3.81 8.55 19.06
C LEU A 84 2.81 7.86 18.11
N LEU A 85 2.76 8.21 16.82
CA LEU A 85 1.85 7.67 15.80
C LEU A 85 2.43 6.52 14.94
N PRO A 86 3.47 5.83 15.42
CA PRO A 86 4.43 5.06 14.61
C PRO A 86 4.54 5.40 13.11
N ILE A 87 4.88 6.64 12.75
CA ILE A 87 5.12 7.07 11.36
C ILE A 87 6.57 7.54 11.17
N SER A 88 7.20 7.19 10.04
CA SER A 88 8.49 7.78 9.68
C SER A 88 8.35 9.26 9.32
N ARG A 89 9.23 10.11 9.86
CA ARG A 89 9.26 11.55 9.57
C ARG A 89 9.30 11.84 8.05
N SER A 90 10.09 11.05 7.31
CA SER A 90 10.18 11.13 5.84
C SER A 90 8.83 10.95 5.16
N SER A 91 7.99 10.04 5.65
CA SER A 91 6.67 9.76 5.08
C SER A 91 5.69 10.92 5.29
N PHE A 92 5.90 11.78 6.30
CA PHE A 92 5.06 12.96 6.54
C PHE A 92 5.41 14.11 5.58
N TYR A 93 6.70 14.38 5.39
CA TYR A 93 7.15 15.46 4.49
C TYR A 93 7.07 15.10 3.01
N HIS A 94 7.19 13.82 2.64
CA HIS A 94 7.00 13.41 1.25
C HIS A 94 5.52 13.41 0.87
N GLY A 95 5.10 14.43 0.13
CA GLY A 95 3.81 14.44 -0.58
C GLY A 95 3.80 13.39 -1.69
N PRO A 96 2.68 12.67 -1.92
CA PRO A 96 2.55 11.85 -3.10
C PRO A 96 2.65 12.76 -4.34
N ALA A 97 3.66 12.54 -5.18
CA ALA A 97 3.75 13.23 -6.46
C ALA A 97 2.51 12.86 -7.28
N GLY A 98 1.63 13.84 -7.51
CA GLY A 98 0.50 13.68 -8.43
C GLY A 98 0.99 13.31 -9.83
N LYS A 99 0.14 12.66 -10.63
CA LYS A 99 0.42 12.53 -12.06
C LYS A 99 0.38 13.95 -12.66
N THR A 100 1.55 14.53 -12.89
CA THR A 100 1.70 15.87 -13.49
C THR A 100 1.02 15.91 -14.85
N GLU A 101 0.31 17.00 -15.15
CA GLU A 101 -0.36 17.26 -16.44
C GLU A 101 0.58 17.13 -17.65
N LEU A 102 1.89 17.37 -17.45
CA LEU A 102 2.96 17.10 -18.42
C LEU A 102 3.00 15.66 -18.98
N ASN A 103 2.32 14.69 -18.36
CA ASN A 103 2.24 13.32 -18.87
C ASN A 103 1.11 13.08 -19.87
N LEU A 104 0.19 14.03 -20.06
CA LEU A 104 -0.99 13.85 -20.93
C LEU A 104 -0.64 14.00 -22.42
N ASP A 105 0.19 14.98 -22.77
CA ASP A 105 0.57 15.22 -24.17
C ASP A 105 1.40 14.07 -24.76
N PRO A 106 2.43 13.54 -24.06
CA PRO A 106 3.17 12.37 -24.54
C PRO A 106 2.30 11.11 -24.62
N MET A 107 1.25 10.99 -23.78
CA MET A 107 0.30 9.87 -23.88
C MET A 107 -0.53 9.94 -25.16
N ARG A 108 -1.10 11.10 -25.49
CA ARG A 108 -1.91 11.29 -26.70
C ARG A 108 -1.11 11.01 -27.95
N LEU A 109 0.10 11.56 -28.02
CA LEU A 109 0.99 11.37 -29.14
C LEU A 109 1.43 9.91 -29.30
N ASN A 110 1.74 9.24 -28.18
CA ASN A 110 2.07 7.82 -28.19
C ASN A 110 0.92 6.94 -28.71
N ILE A 111 -0.32 7.21 -28.28
CA ILE A 111 -1.50 6.47 -28.77
C ILE A 111 -1.67 6.68 -30.27
N ARG A 112 -1.61 7.94 -30.75
CA ARG A 112 -1.76 8.27 -32.17
C ARG A 112 -0.73 7.50 -33.00
N GLN A 113 0.55 7.59 -32.63
CA GLN A 113 1.61 6.92 -33.36
C GLN A 113 1.50 5.39 -33.30
N PHE A 114 1.05 4.84 -32.17
CA PHE A 114 0.86 3.41 -32.02
C PHE A 114 -0.28 2.87 -32.90
N LEU A 115 -1.33 3.65 -33.15
CA LEU A 115 -2.40 3.26 -34.07
C LEU A 115 -1.89 3.16 -35.51
N ASP A 116 -1.03 4.09 -35.94
CA ASP A 116 -0.42 4.07 -37.27
C ASP A 116 0.67 2.99 -37.40
N THR A 117 1.41 2.74 -36.32
CA THR A 117 2.55 1.81 -36.27
C THR A 117 2.48 0.84 -35.08
N PRO A 118 1.57 -0.15 -35.10
CA PRO A 118 1.33 -1.04 -33.96
C PRO A 118 2.52 -1.98 -33.66
N PHE A 119 3.51 -2.05 -34.55
CA PHE A 119 4.74 -2.83 -34.38
C PHE A 119 5.87 -2.05 -33.69
N TYR A 120 5.70 -0.75 -33.42
CA TYR A 120 6.73 0.06 -32.77
C TYR A 120 6.87 -0.29 -31.28
N GLY A 121 8.04 -0.84 -30.94
CA GLY A 121 8.48 -1.02 -29.56
C GLY A 121 8.88 0.29 -28.88
N VAL A 122 9.11 0.24 -27.56
CA VAL A 122 9.53 1.41 -26.76
C VAL A 122 10.70 2.15 -27.40
N ARG A 123 11.71 1.43 -27.92
CA ARG A 123 12.88 2.03 -28.56
C ARG A 123 12.52 2.80 -29.83
N GLN A 124 11.78 2.17 -30.75
CA GLN A 124 11.38 2.77 -32.02
C GLN A 124 10.46 3.96 -31.79
N MET A 125 9.50 3.80 -30.88
CA MET A 125 8.59 4.88 -30.50
C MET A 125 9.34 6.07 -29.89
N THR A 126 10.36 5.83 -29.06
CA THR A 126 11.17 6.94 -28.49
C THR A 126 11.89 7.72 -29.59
N LEU A 127 12.52 7.02 -30.54
CA LEU A 127 13.25 7.66 -31.63
C LEU A 127 12.32 8.42 -32.56
N HIS A 128 11.16 7.85 -32.88
CA HIS A 128 10.16 8.50 -33.72
C HIS A 128 9.69 9.82 -33.10
N LEU A 129 9.27 9.81 -31.83
CA LEU A 129 8.82 11.01 -31.14
C LEU A 129 9.94 12.06 -30.98
N GLN A 130 11.18 11.62 -30.80
CA GLN A 130 12.34 12.53 -30.76
C GLN A 130 12.61 13.19 -32.12
N ASN A 131 12.46 12.44 -33.21
CA ASN A 131 12.60 12.98 -34.57
C ASN A 131 11.50 14.00 -34.91
N GLU A 132 10.31 13.85 -34.33
CA GLU A 132 9.21 14.83 -34.43
C GLU A 132 9.39 16.06 -33.53
N GLY A 133 10.49 16.14 -32.77
CA GLY A 133 10.82 17.28 -31.91
C GLY A 133 10.30 17.17 -30.47
N HIS A 134 9.73 16.03 -30.07
CA HIS A 134 9.30 15.81 -28.70
C HIS A 134 10.43 15.26 -27.83
N ALA A 135 10.79 16.01 -26.77
CA ALA A 135 11.80 15.60 -25.80
C ALA A 135 11.27 14.50 -24.85
N VAL A 136 11.17 13.25 -25.34
CA VAL A 136 10.65 12.12 -24.57
C VAL A 136 11.76 11.14 -24.17
N ASN A 137 11.76 10.72 -22.91
CA ASN A 137 12.70 9.71 -22.40
C ASN A 137 12.14 8.29 -22.61
N ARG A 138 13.02 7.34 -22.96
CA ARG A 138 12.70 5.90 -23.06
C ARG A 138 12.02 5.34 -21.80
N GLN A 139 12.41 5.80 -20.61
CA GLN A 139 11.81 5.34 -19.35
C GLN A 139 10.37 5.84 -19.20
N LEU A 140 10.11 7.08 -19.63
CA LEU A 140 8.78 7.68 -19.66
C LEU A 140 7.88 6.91 -20.62
N LEU A 141 8.31 6.69 -21.87
CA LEU A 141 7.57 5.89 -22.84
C LEU A 141 7.28 4.47 -22.36
N ARG A 142 8.26 3.79 -21.76
CA ARG A 142 8.05 2.45 -21.19
C ARG A 142 6.96 2.46 -20.13
N ARG A 143 6.97 3.45 -19.24
CA ARG A 143 5.95 3.62 -18.19
C ARG A 143 4.58 3.89 -18.81
N LEU A 144 4.51 4.77 -19.80
CA LEU A 144 3.27 5.16 -20.47
C LEU A 144 2.66 3.99 -21.26
N MET A 145 3.45 3.29 -22.08
CA MET A 145 2.98 2.11 -22.82
C MET A 145 2.48 1.01 -21.87
N ARG A 146 3.15 0.78 -20.74
CA ARG A 146 2.66 -0.17 -19.71
C ARG A 146 1.36 0.29 -19.06
N LEU A 147 1.25 1.58 -18.77
CA LEU A 147 0.04 2.17 -18.15
C LEU A 147 -1.16 2.07 -19.10
N MET A 148 -0.95 2.25 -20.40
CA MET A 148 -1.97 2.14 -21.45
C MET A 148 -2.14 0.73 -22.01
N ARG A 149 -1.32 -0.24 -21.54
CA ARG A 149 -1.28 -1.62 -22.03
C ARG A 149 -1.01 -1.75 -23.54
N LEU A 150 -0.30 -0.77 -24.12
CA LEU A 150 0.12 -0.83 -25.51
C LEU A 150 1.28 -1.82 -25.65
N MET A 151 1.03 -2.92 -26.35
CA MET A 151 2.00 -3.96 -26.61
C MET A 151 2.30 -4.00 -28.10
N PRO A 152 3.57 -3.84 -28.52
CA PRO A 152 3.93 -3.90 -29.93
C PRO A 152 3.54 -5.26 -30.51
N ILE A 153 2.98 -5.26 -31.71
CA ILE A 153 2.69 -6.46 -32.49
C ILE A 153 3.97 -6.85 -33.21
N TYR A 154 4.64 -7.89 -32.72
CA TYR A 154 5.78 -8.52 -33.36
C TYR A 154 5.49 -10.00 -33.57
N GLN A 155 6.26 -10.65 -34.47
CA GLN A 155 6.17 -12.09 -34.69
C GLN A 155 6.50 -12.81 -33.37
N LYS A 156 5.49 -13.39 -32.73
CA LYS A 156 5.67 -14.22 -31.54
C LYS A 156 6.13 -15.62 -31.98
N PRO A 157 6.87 -16.34 -31.12
CA PRO A 157 7.12 -17.77 -31.34
C PRO A 157 5.80 -18.48 -31.62
N ASN A 158 5.77 -19.31 -32.66
CA ASN A 158 4.58 -20.04 -33.07
C ASN A 158 4.25 -21.12 -32.03
N ILE A 159 3.48 -20.74 -31.00
CA ILE A 159 2.98 -21.63 -29.93
C ILE A 159 2.02 -22.71 -30.46
N SER A 160 1.48 -22.54 -31.66
CA SER A 160 0.69 -23.57 -32.35
C SER A 160 1.54 -24.73 -32.90
N LYS A 161 2.88 -24.62 -32.93
CA LYS A 161 3.73 -25.77 -33.24
C LYS A 161 3.91 -26.65 -32.00
N PRO A 162 3.42 -27.90 -32.00
CA PRO A 162 3.60 -28.80 -30.87
C PRO A 162 5.09 -29.11 -30.66
N ARG A 163 5.51 -29.14 -29.40
CA ARG A 163 6.87 -29.56 -29.03
C ARG A 163 7.02 -31.07 -29.29
N LYS A 164 8.21 -31.50 -29.71
CA LYS A 164 8.52 -32.91 -30.01
C LYS A 164 8.13 -33.81 -28.81
N GLY A 165 7.25 -34.78 -29.03
CA GLY A 165 6.73 -35.69 -28.00
C GLY A 165 5.33 -35.35 -27.45
N HIS A 166 4.73 -34.21 -27.80
CA HIS A 166 3.35 -33.92 -27.43
C HIS A 166 2.36 -34.49 -28.45
N LYS A 167 1.39 -35.27 -27.97
CA LYS A 167 0.31 -35.81 -28.80
C LYS A 167 -0.61 -34.66 -29.24
N THR A 168 -0.78 -34.51 -30.55
CA THR A 168 -1.76 -33.59 -31.13
C THR A 168 -3.15 -34.20 -30.99
N TYR A 169 -4.04 -33.51 -30.29
CA TYR A 169 -5.46 -33.85 -30.26
C TYR A 169 -6.16 -33.08 -31.37
N GLY A 170 -6.72 -33.80 -32.35
CA GLY A 170 -7.52 -33.19 -33.40
C GLY A 170 -8.75 -32.49 -32.83
N TYR A 171 -9.21 -31.44 -33.49
CA TYR A 171 -10.41 -30.74 -33.10
C TYR A 171 -11.65 -31.62 -33.38
N GLN A 172 -12.17 -32.27 -32.35
CA GLN A 172 -13.26 -33.27 -32.44
C GLN A 172 -14.58 -32.67 -32.94
N LEU A 173 -14.72 -31.34 -32.91
CA LEU A 173 -15.88 -30.62 -33.42
C LEU A 173 -15.82 -30.35 -34.94
N CYS A 174 -14.69 -30.62 -35.63
CA CYS A 174 -14.56 -30.38 -37.07
C CYS A 174 -15.57 -31.17 -37.91
N GLU A 175 -15.88 -32.41 -37.54
CA GLU A 175 -16.80 -33.27 -38.29
C GLU A 175 -18.25 -33.18 -37.78
N LEU A 176 -18.48 -32.42 -36.70
CA LEU A 176 -19.79 -32.32 -36.06
C LEU A 176 -20.64 -31.22 -36.71
N ARG A 177 -21.64 -31.60 -37.51
CA ARG A 177 -22.68 -30.65 -37.95
C ARG A 177 -23.59 -30.27 -36.77
N VAL A 178 -23.55 -29.01 -36.34
CA VAL A 178 -24.43 -28.50 -35.28
C VAL A 178 -25.80 -28.15 -35.88
N VAL A 179 -26.78 -29.05 -35.73
CA VAL A 179 -28.12 -28.93 -36.35
C VAL A 179 -29.23 -28.51 -35.37
N ARG A 180 -28.95 -28.45 -34.07
CA ARG A 180 -29.92 -28.09 -33.03
C ARG A 180 -29.29 -27.23 -31.92
N PRO A 181 -30.09 -26.38 -31.24
CA PRO A 181 -29.65 -25.65 -30.05
C PRO A 181 -29.17 -26.56 -28.93
N VAL A 182 -28.29 -26.04 -28.05
CA VAL A 182 -27.85 -26.70 -26.80
C VAL A 182 -27.01 -27.97 -27.03
N ARG A 183 -26.49 -28.16 -28.26
CA ARG A 183 -25.61 -29.30 -28.59
C ARG A 183 -24.13 -29.00 -28.35
N VAL A 184 -23.72 -27.75 -28.62
CA VAL A 184 -22.34 -27.30 -28.49
C VAL A 184 -22.37 -25.92 -27.83
N TRP A 185 -21.61 -25.78 -26.75
CA TRP A 185 -21.41 -24.50 -26.10
C TRP A 185 -19.99 -24.00 -26.37
N CYS A 186 -19.85 -22.69 -26.51
CA CYS A 186 -18.58 -22.00 -26.55
C CYS A 186 -18.46 -21.18 -25.27
N ALA A 187 -17.29 -21.22 -24.63
CA ALA A 187 -16.97 -20.36 -23.52
C ALA A 187 -15.73 -19.56 -23.88
N ASP A 188 -15.79 -18.25 -23.66
CA ASP A 188 -14.64 -17.38 -23.84
C ASP A 188 -14.48 -16.47 -22.61
N ILE A 189 -13.23 -16.11 -22.33
CA ILE A 189 -12.89 -15.23 -21.22
C ILE A 189 -12.25 -13.97 -21.80
N THR A 190 -12.96 -12.85 -21.67
CA THR A 190 -12.53 -11.56 -22.19
C THR A 190 -12.27 -10.57 -21.06
N TYR A 191 -11.17 -9.84 -21.17
CA TYR A 191 -10.81 -8.76 -20.25
C TYR A 191 -11.50 -7.46 -20.66
N LEU A 192 -12.38 -6.92 -19.82
CA LEU A 192 -13.06 -5.64 -20.05
C LEU A 192 -12.38 -4.50 -19.27
N PRO A 193 -11.90 -3.45 -19.98
CA PRO A 193 -11.33 -2.28 -19.32
C PRO A 193 -12.43 -1.39 -18.72
N MET A 194 -12.28 -1.01 -17.45
CA MET A 194 -13.23 -0.14 -16.73
C MET A 194 -12.57 1.20 -16.37
N ARG A 195 -13.39 2.22 -16.08
CA ARG A 195 -12.92 3.56 -15.67
C ARG A 195 -11.93 3.55 -14.49
N ARG A 196 -12.03 2.54 -13.62
CA ARG A 196 -11.06 2.18 -12.58
C ARG A 196 -10.89 0.66 -12.53
N GLY A 197 -9.78 0.14 -13.05
CA GLY A 197 -9.44 -1.29 -12.99
C GLY A 197 -9.84 -2.08 -14.24
N PHE A 198 -9.97 -3.39 -14.09
CA PHE A 198 -10.36 -4.34 -15.14
C PHE A 198 -11.27 -5.41 -14.54
N LEU A 199 -12.15 -5.97 -15.35
CA LEU A 199 -13.03 -7.07 -14.98
C LEU A 199 -12.84 -8.23 -15.96
N ASP A 200 -12.85 -9.44 -15.42
CA ASP A 200 -12.77 -10.67 -16.21
C ASP A 200 -14.21 -11.13 -16.50
N LEU A 201 -14.64 -11.00 -17.75
CA LEU A 201 -15.94 -11.49 -18.19
C LEU A 201 -15.77 -12.89 -18.74
N VAL A 202 -16.52 -13.83 -18.17
CA VAL A 202 -16.73 -15.15 -18.75
C VAL A 202 -18.09 -15.12 -19.41
N ALA A 203 -18.14 -15.50 -20.70
CA ALA A 203 -19.40 -15.65 -21.41
C ALA A 203 -19.53 -17.09 -21.91
N ILE A 204 -20.68 -17.71 -21.64
CA ILE A 204 -21.04 -19.03 -22.17
C ILE A 204 -22.13 -18.81 -23.20
N MET A 205 -21.89 -19.23 -24.44
CA MET A 205 -22.83 -19.07 -25.54
C MET A 205 -23.17 -20.41 -26.22
N ASP A 206 -24.42 -20.53 -26.65
CA ASP A 206 -24.82 -21.63 -27.52
C ASP A 206 -24.31 -21.38 -28.94
N TRP A 207 -23.61 -22.37 -29.52
CA TRP A 207 -22.97 -22.23 -30.82
C TRP A 207 -24.00 -22.08 -31.95
N PHE A 208 -25.12 -22.81 -31.86
CA PHE A 208 -26.15 -22.82 -32.90
C PHE A 208 -26.96 -21.52 -32.92
N THR A 209 -27.52 -21.13 -31.77
CA THR A 209 -28.39 -19.95 -31.67
C THR A 209 -27.62 -18.63 -31.50
N ARG A 210 -26.31 -18.69 -31.20
CA ARG A 210 -25.47 -17.53 -30.85
C ARG A 210 -25.93 -16.74 -29.64
N LYS A 211 -26.85 -17.28 -28.83
CA LYS A 211 -27.34 -16.65 -27.61
C LYS A 211 -26.37 -16.88 -26.46
N VAL A 212 -26.14 -15.84 -25.67
CA VAL A 212 -25.42 -15.92 -24.40
C VAL A 212 -26.35 -16.53 -23.36
N LEU A 213 -25.86 -17.56 -22.68
CA LEU A 213 -26.59 -18.31 -21.65
C LEU A 213 -26.22 -17.83 -20.24
N ALA A 214 -24.94 -17.48 -20.03
CA ALA A 214 -24.38 -17.00 -18.77
C ALA A 214 -23.22 -16.03 -19.02
#